data_AF-A0AAJ7C5B4-F1
#
_entry.id   AF-A0AAJ7C5B4-F1
#
_cell.length_a   1.000
_cell.length_b   1.000
_cell.length_c   1.000
_cell.angle_alpha   90.00
_cell.angle_beta   90.00
_cell.angle_gamma   90.00
#
_symmetry.space_group_name_H-M   'P 1'
#
loop_
_entity.id
_entity.type
_entity.pdbx_description
1 polymer ?
#
loop_
_entity_poly.entity_id
_entity_poly.type
_entity_poly.pdbx_seq_one_letter_code
_entity_poly.pdbx_strand_id
1 'polypeptide(L)'
;MIRDRMPDLCATRRSGSFGRGFLQDVHIHMSQNKKLSKVLEEVEEIRSLIQLIVENISIIKDLHNNVLTHNNREIQGELESRTFTVSQTSFRVRAMLKDMGKEISAIDDLTVESAREGPAYARIRVLQYTTMTRLFSEVMQEYNESLMKYHDKCSSLLQRQGTLTRKDITSVELDEMMNTQERNLFVDNILEDSRLVKQQLSDIQSRHNDIIKLEKSLIEVRDMFTEMAFLVEKQGDQLNCVEYFAGKATHNIDGGRNEIHRAEKKSHKWRKRKIKFIIIIVTIIVILLLIAIFF
;
A
#
# COMPACT_ATOMS: atom_id res chain seq x y z
N MET A 1 -32.28 -12.25 8.82
CA MET A 1 -31.62 -12.26 10.14
C MET A 1 -31.08 -13.66 10.38
N ILE A 2 -29.76 -13.85 10.24
CA ILE A 2 -29.12 -15.18 10.37
C ILE A 2 -29.05 -15.52 11.86
N ARG A 3 -29.71 -16.59 12.30
CA ARG A 3 -29.64 -17.07 13.69
C ARG A 3 -28.22 -17.52 13.99
N ASP A 4 -27.66 -17.02 15.08
CA ASP A 4 -26.37 -17.47 15.62
C ASP A 4 -26.49 -18.95 16.04
N ARG A 5 -25.64 -19.80 15.46
CA ARG A 5 -25.56 -21.25 15.72
C ARG A 5 -24.30 -21.65 16.48
N MET A 6 -23.52 -20.68 16.95
CA MET A 6 -22.31 -20.92 17.72
C MET A 6 -22.53 -21.79 18.99
N PRO A 7 -23.65 -21.67 19.73
CA PRO A 7 -23.91 -22.50 20.90
C PRO A 7 -24.04 -24.00 20.57
N ASP A 8 -24.71 -24.33 19.46
CA ASP A 8 -24.97 -25.71 19.04
C ASP A 8 -23.67 -26.44 18.61
N LEU A 9 -22.74 -25.70 18.01
CA LEU A 9 -21.44 -26.22 17.58
C LEU A 9 -20.52 -26.51 18.78
N CYS A 10 -20.56 -25.67 19.81
CA CYS A 10 -19.79 -25.86 21.04
C CYS A 10 -20.22 -27.11 21.82
N ALA A 11 -21.50 -27.46 21.80
CA ALA A 11 -22.02 -28.67 22.44
C ALA A 11 -21.48 -29.96 21.78
N THR A 12 -21.22 -29.93 20.47
CA THR A 12 -20.82 -31.10 19.67
C THR A 12 -19.32 -31.41 19.76
N ARG A 13 -18.48 -30.41 20.07
CA ARG A 13 -17.00 -30.52 20.10
C ARG A 13 -16.45 -31.39 21.23
N ARG A 14 -17.20 -31.63 22.31
CA ARG A 14 -16.73 -32.34 23.51
C ARG A 14 -16.49 -33.85 23.34
N SER A 15 -16.77 -34.46 22.18
CA SER A 15 -16.83 -35.92 22.01
C SER A 15 -15.76 -36.58 21.12
N GLY A 16 -14.75 -35.86 20.61
CA GLY A 16 -13.86 -36.39 19.57
C GLY A 16 -12.40 -36.57 19.98
N SER A 17 -11.88 -37.80 19.84
CA SER A 17 -10.45 -38.18 19.83
C SER A 17 -9.69 -37.61 18.60
N PHE A 18 -9.84 -36.31 18.33
CA PHE A 18 -9.32 -35.62 17.14
C PHE A 18 -7.98 -34.92 17.40
N GLY A 19 -7.43 -35.04 18.62
CA GLY A 19 -6.40 -34.14 19.14
C GLY A 19 -5.01 -34.25 18.50
N ARG A 20 -4.61 -35.38 17.91
CA ARG A 20 -3.21 -35.54 17.45
C ARG A 20 -2.90 -34.93 16.08
N GLY A 21 -3.82 -34.98 15.12
CA GLY A 21 -3.67 -34.26 13.84
C GLY A 21 -3.92 -32.75 14.00
N PHE A 22 -4.89 -32.38 14.85
CA PHE A 22 -5.21 -30.99 15.15
C PHE A 22 -4.02 -30.20 15.72
N LEU A 23 -3.16 -30.81 16.54
CA LEU A 23 -2.01 -30.11 17.10
C LEU A 23 -0.90 -29.84 16.06
N GLN A 24 -0.74 -30.72 15.07
CA GLN A 24 0.15 -30.47 13.91
C GLN A 24 -0.41 -29.32 13.05
N ASP A 25 -1.72 -29.32 12.79
CA ASP A 25 -2.40 -28.23 12.07
C ASP A 25 -2.34 -26.90 12.84
N VAL A 26 -2.45 -26.94 14.18
CA VAL A 26 -2.30 -25.77 15.05
C VAL A 26 -0.87 -25.24 15.01
N HIS A 27 0.15 -26.10 15.00
CA HIS A 27 1.55 -25.67 14.91
C HIS A 27 1.87 -25.02 13.54
N ILE A 28 1.34 -25.59 12.45
CA ILE A 28 1.41 -24.99 11.11
C ILE A 28 0.67 -23.64 11.09
N HIS A 29 -0.53 -23.54 11.68
CA HIS A 29 -1.26 -22.29 11.86
C HIS A 29 -0.52 -21.25 12.72
N MET A 30 0.23 -21.68 13.72
CA MET A 30 0.95 -20.79 14.64
C MET A 30 2.21 -20.20 13.98
N SER A 31 2.93 -20.99 13.17
CA SER A 31 4.04 -20.50 12.35
C SER A 31 3.58 -19.59 11.19
N GLN A 32 2.45 -19.94 10.54
CA GLN A 32 1.79 -19.08 9.56
C GLN A 32 1.32 -17.77 10.19
N ASN A 33 0.83 -17.79 11.44
CA ASN A 33 0.48 -16.58 12.19
C ASN A 33 1.69 -15.67 12.42
N LYS A 34 2.87 -16.20 12.76
CA LYS A 34 4.05 -15.35 13.00
C LYS A 34 4.54 -14.68 11.72
N LYS A 35 4.63 -15.41 10.60
CA LYS A 35 5.02 -14.83 9.30
C LYS A 35 3.99 -13.82 8.80
N LEU A 36 2.71 -14.14 8.92
CA LEU A 36 1.62 -13.25 8.56
C LEU A 36 1.62 -11.98 9.42
N SER A 37 1.80 -12.11 10.73
CA SER A 37 1.90 -10.97 11.65
C SER A 37 3.02 -10.02 11.24
N LYS A 38 4.19 -10.56 10.86
CA LYS A 38 5.32 -9.74 10.39
C LYS A 38 4.95 -8.95 9.12
N VAL A 39 4.32 -9.60 8.14
CA VAL A 39 3.86 -8.93 6.91
C VAL A 39 2.84 -7.84 7.24
N LEU A 40 1.87 -8.11 8.13
CA LEU A 40 0.87 -7.12 8.50
C LEU A 40 1.47 -5.93 9.27
N GLU A 41 2.48 -6.18 10.11
CA GLU A 41 3.22 -5.13 10.83
C GLU A 41 4.02 -4.25 9.86
N GLU A 42 4.74 -4.85 8.90
CA GLU A 42 5.45 -4.14 7.84
C GLU A 42 4.50 -3.27 7.00
N VAL A 43 3.33 -3.81 6.64
CA VAL A 43 2.31 -3.10 5.86
C VAL A 43 1.71 -1.94 6.65
N GLU A 44 1.44 -2.14 7.92
CA GLU A 44 0.90 -1.10 8.79
C GLU A 44 1.88 0.05 8.98
N GLU A 45 3.18 -0.26 9.10
CA GLU A 45 4.23 0.74 9.10
C GLU A 45 4.27 1.51 7.77
N ILE A 46 4.28 0.84 6.62
CA ILE A 46 4.22 1.49 5.29
C ILE A 46 2.99 2.40 5.20
N ARG A 47 1.82 1.92 5.63
CA ARG A 47 0.57 2.68 5.62
C ARG A 47 0.69 3.96 6.44
N SER A 48 1.28 3.89 7.64
CA SER A 48 1.49 5.06 8.49
C SER A 48 2.43 6.08 7.85
N LEU A 49 3.49 5.62 7.18
CA LEU A 49 4.44 6.48 6.48
C LEU A 49 3.79 7.15 5.27
N ILE A 50 2.95 6.44 4.52
CA ILE A 50 2.17 7.04 3.42
C ILE A 50 1.21 8.10 3.95
N GLN A 51 0.53 7.85 5.07
CA GLN A 51 -0.34 8.87 5.70
C GLN A 51 0.45 10.11 6.10
N LEU A 52 1.64 9.93 6.69
CA LEU A 52 2.53 11.04 7.02
C LEU A 52 2.92 11.84 5.76
N ILE A 53 3.19 11.18 4.64
CA ILE A 53 3.48 11.85 3.36
C ILE A 53 2.26 12.69 2.92
N VAL A 54 1.05 12.12 2.95
CA VAL A 54 -0.18 12.83 2.57
C VAL A 54 -0.39 14.08 3.43
N GLU A 55 -0.22 13.97 4.75
CA GLU A 55 -0.33 15.11 5.66
C GLU A 55 0.66 16.22 5.33
N ASN A 56 1.94 15.87 5.10
CA ASN A 56 2.95 16.86 4.74
C ASN A 56 2.71 17.47 3.35
N ILE A 57 2.24 16.70 2.37
CA ILE A 57 1.84 17.22 1.04
C ILE A 57 0.71 18.25 1.18
N SER A 58 -0.29 17.98 2.02
CA SER A 58 -1.37 18.93 2.28
C SER A 58 -0.84 20.24 2.84
N ILE A 59 0.06 20.18 3.83
CA ILE A 59 0.67 21.38 4.40
C ILE A 59 1.49 22.13 3.35
N ILE A 60 2.30 21.44 2.56
CA ILE A 60 3.09 22.03 1.47
C ILE A 60 2.18 22.78 0.47
N LYS A 61 1.04 22.18 0.09
CA LYS A 61 0.05 22.81 -0.79
C LYS A 61 -0.47 24.12 -0.21
N ASP A 62 -0.82 24.13 1.07
CA ASP A 62 -1.34 25.32 1.74
C ASP A 62 -0.27 26.42 1.83
N LEU A 63 0.99 26.05 2.14
CA LEU A 63 2.12 26.98 2.16
C LEU A 63 2.40 27.58 0.77
N HIS A 64 2.39 26.76 -0.29
CA HIS A 64 2.56 27.18 -1.69
C HIS A 64 1.39 28.06 -2.22
N ASN A 65 0.19 27.87 -1.69
CA ASN A 65 -0.97 28.68 -2.09
C ASN A 65 -0.89 30.12 -1.59
N ASN A 66 -0.28 30.34 -0.43
CA ASN A 66 -0.10 31.67 0.15
C ASN A 66 0.98 32.48 -0.62
N VAL A 67 0.61 33.13 -1.72
CA VAL A 67 1.52 33.84 -2.65
C VAL A 67 2.43 34.90 -2.00
N LEU A 68 2.02 35.45 -0.85
CA LEU A 68 2.74 36.52 -0.13
C LEU A 68 3.86 35.99 0.78
N THR A 69 4.10 34.68 0.82
CA THR A 69 5.00 34.04 1.81
C THR A 69 6.44 33.84 1.35
N HIS A 70 6.76 34.09 0.07
CA HIS A 70 8.10 33.81 -0.48
C HIS A 70 9.22 34.59 0.24
N ASN A 71 8.88 35.71 0.87
CA ASN A 71 9.84 36.53 1.62
C ASN A 71 9.82 36.25 3.14
N ASN A 72 8.98 35.34 3.63
CA ASN A 72 8.95 34.96 5.03
C ASN A 72 9.88 33.76 5.27
N ARG A 73 11.00 34.00 5.98
CA ARG A 73 11.99 32.97 6.33
C ARG A 73 11.41 31.83 7.16
N GLU A 74 10.41 32.09 8.00
CA GLU A 74 9.77 31.06 8.82
C GLU A 74 8.99 30.07 7.95
N ILE A 75 8.23 30.58 6.99
CA ILE A 75 7.44 29.75 6.06
C ILE A 75 8.36 28.98 5.12
N GLN A 76 9.45 29.60 4.65
CA GLN A 76 10.44 28.90 3.84
C GLN A 76 11.13 27.78 4.62
N GLY A 77 11.46 28.02 5.89
CA GLY A 77 12.02 26.99 6.78
C GLY A 77 11.04 25.83 7.03
N GLU A 78 9.76 26.14 7.24
CA GLU A 78 8.74 25.10 7.35
C GLU A 78 8.60 24.31 6.04
N LEU A 79 8.54 24.99 4.89
CA LEU A 79 8.43 24.34 3.59
C LEU A 79 9.60 23.39 3.31
N GLU A 80 10.82 23.82 3.61
CA GLU A 80 12.03 22.99 3.50
C GLU A 80 11.97 21.78 4.43
N SER A 81 11.54 21.98 5.68
CA SER A 81 11.38 20.90 6.66
C SER A 81 10.34 19.86 6.23
N ARG A 82 9.18 20.31 5.72
CA ARG A 82 8.11 19.45 5.21
C ARG A 82 8.56 18.70 3.96
N THR A 83 9.21 19.38 3.04
CA THR A 83 9.76 18.79 1.79
C THR A 83 10.81 17.73 2.12
N PHE A 84 11.71 18.00 3.07
CA PHE A 84 12.68 17.02 3.54
C PHE A 84 12.01 15.81 4.18
N THR A 85 10.99 16.03 5.00
CA THR A 85 10.20 14.95 5.62
C THR A 85 9.52 14.08 4.58
N VAL A 86 8.90 14.67 3.55
CA VAL A 86 8.34 13.93 2.42
C VAL A 86 9.45 13.12 1.74
N SER A 87 10.57 13.71 1.34
CA SER A 87 11.67 13.01 0.65
C SER A 87 12.19 11.82 1.46
N GLN A 88 12.48 12.02 2.76
CA GLN A 88 12.97 10.97 3.64
C GLN A 88 11.96 9.84 3.86
N THR A 89 10.70 10.19 4.12
CA THR A 89 9.63 9.22 4.36
C THR A 89 9.36 8.39 3.10
N SER A 90 9.45 9.03 1.94
CA SER A 90 9.26 8.40 0.63
C SER A 90 10.37 7.43 0.28
N PHE A 91 11.62 7.78 0.60
CA PHE A 91 12.74 6.84 0.49
C PHE A 91 12.52 5.61 1.38
N ARG A 92 12.04 5.79 2.61
CA ARG A 92 11.75 4.69 3.53
C ARG A 92 10.64 3.78 3.00
N VAL A 93 9.50 4.35 2.58
CA VAL A 93 8.40 3.59 1.97
C VAL A 93 8.91 2.80 0.77
N ARG A 94 9.70 3.43 -0.10
CA ARG A 94 10.30 2.78 -1.27
C ARG A 94 11.20 1.60 -0.87
N ALA A 95 12.08 1.77 0.11
CA ALA A 95 12.96 0.72 0.59
C ALA A 95 12.17 -0.47 1.15
N MET A 96 11.14 -0.20 1.97
CA MET A 96 10.28 -1.25 2.54
C MET A 96 9.48 -1.99 1.46
N LEU A 97 8.91 -1.28 0.49
CA LEU A 97 8.24 -1.90 -0.66
C LEU A 97 9.20 -2.75 -1.48
N LYS A 98 10.43 -2.29 -1.71
CA LYS A 98 11.46 -3.07 -2.41
C LYS A 98 11.82 -4.35 -1.66
N ASP A 99 11.99 -4.28 -0.35
CA ASP A 99 12.29 -5.45 0.47
C ASP A 99 11.12 -6.45 0.52
N MET A 100 9.88 -5.95 0.65
CA MET A 100 8.67 -6.76 0.53
C MET A 100 8.58 -7.43 -0.84
N GLY A 101 8.98 -6.72 -1.90
CA GLY A 101 9.05 -7.20 -3.27
C GLY A 101 10.13 -8.27 -3.50
N LYS A 102 11.32 -8.15 -2.88
CA LYS A 102 12.39 -9.17 -2.99
C LYS A 102 11.94 -10.54 -2.52
N GLU A 103 11.20 -10.59 -1.41
CA GLU A 103 10.67 -11.85 -0.91
C GLU A 103 9.49 -12.39 -1.74
N ILE A 104 8.91 -11.58 -2.64
CA ILE A 104 7.97 -12.01 -3.68
C ILE A 104 8.74 -12.52 -4.91
N SER A 105 9.81 -11.84 -5.34
CA SER A 105 10.65 -12.25 -6.48
C SER A 105 11.52 -13.48 -6.21
N ALA A 106 11.96 -13.71 -4.96
CA ALA A 106 12.64 -14.96 -4.58
C ALA A 106 11.73 -16.21 -4.71
N ILE A 107 10.44 -15.98 -4.93
CA ILE A 107 9.47 -16.99 -5.36
C ILE A 107 9.42 -16.90 -6.89
N ASP A 108 10.52 -17.30 -7.53
CA ASP A 108 10.88 -17.05 -8.94
C ASP A 108 9.90 -17.63 -9.99
N ASP A 109 8.84 -18.30 -9.54
CA ASP A 109 7.84 -18.95 -10.38
C ASP A 109 6.41 -18.46 -10.10
N LEU A 110 6.27 -17.37 -9.32
CA LEU A 110 4.99 -16.79 -8.96
C LEU A 110 4.64 -15.47 -9.67
N THR A 111 4.15 -15.58 -10.92
CA THR A 111 3.17 -14.63 -11.43
C THR A 111 1.97 -14.60 -10.47
N VAL A 112 1.14 -13.57 -10.58
CA VAL A 112 -0.20 -13.54 -9.97
C VAL A 112 -0.87 -14.93 -10.02
N GLU A 113 -0.74 -15.64 -11.15
CA GLU A 113 -1.35 -16.94 -11.43
C GLU A 113 -0.86 -18.13 -10.58
N SER A 114 0.33 -18.10 -10.02
CA SER A 114 0.78 -19.19 -9.14
C SER A 114 0.63 -18.79 -7.67
N ALA A 115 0.53 -17.48 -7.36
CA ALA A 115 -0.02 -17.03 -6.08
C ALA A 115 -1.50 -17.41 -5.96
N ARG A 116 -2.22 -17.47 -7.09
CA ARG A 116 -3.59 -17.99 -7.20
C ARG A 116 -3.72 -19.44 -6.69
N GLU A 117 -2.65 -20.24 -6.69
CA GLU A 117 -2.63 -21.62 -6.16
C GLU A 117 -1.83 -21.81 -4.87
N GLY A 118 -1.09 -20.78 -4.45
CA GLY A 118 -0.23 -20.80 -3.25
C GLY A 118 -0.98 -20.69 -1.90
N PRO A 119 -0.24 -20.88 -0.78
CA PRO A 119 -0.78 -20.77 0.57
C PRO A 119 -1.43 -19.41 0.86
N ALA A 120 -2.37 -19.35 1.81
CA ALA A 120 -3.05 -18.10 2.20
C ALA A 120 -2.08 -16.95 2.51
N TYR A 121 -0.94 -17.25 3.13
CA TYR A 121 0.13 -16.30 3.40
C TYR A 121 0.65 -15.59 2.13
N ALA A 122 0.99 -16.35 1.08
CA ALA A 122 1.54 -15.77 -0.17
C ALA A 122 0.52 -14.85 -0.84
N ARG A 123 -0.75 -15.24 -0.83
CA ARG A 123 -1.88 -14.45 -1.37
C ARG A 123 -2.06 -13.13 -0.64
N ILE A 124 -2.10 -13.17 0.70
CA ILE A 124 -2.22 -11.97 1.52
C ILE A 124 -1.04 -11.05 1.28
N ARG A 125 0.18 -11.58 1.22
CA ARG A 125 1.37 -10.76 1.01
C ARG A 125 1.37 -10.05 -0.35
N VAL A 126 1.09 -10.77 -1.44
CA VAL A 126 1.01 -10.18 -2.78
C VAL A 126 -0.08 -9.10 -2.81
N LEU A 127 -1.24 -9.37 -2.24
CA LEU A 127 -2.33 -8.39 -2.15
C LEU A 127 -1.90 -7.12 -1.40
N GLN A 128 -1.29 -7.26 -0.22
CA GLN A 128 -0.85 -6.12 0.58
C GLN A 128 0.23 -5.31 -0.13
N TYR A 129 1.23 -6.00 -0.69
CA TYR A 129 2.30 -5.38 -1.48
C TYR A 129 1.72 -4.54 -2.62
N THR A 130 0.88 -5.12 -3.48
CA THR A 130 0.22 -4.41 -4.58
C THR A 130 -0.57 -3.21 -4.10
N THR A 131 -1.35 -3.38 -3.02
CA THR A 131 -2.20 -2.31 -2.49
C THR A 131 -1.36 -1.14 -2.00
N MET A 132 -0.28 -1.40 -1.26
CA MET A 132 0.62 -0.36 -0.76
C MET A 132 1.39 0.32 -1.89
N THR A 133 1.88 -0.42 -2.89
CA THR A 133 2.54 0.15 -4.07
C THR A 133 1.60 1.08 -4.83
N ARG A 134 0.34 0.68 -5.02
CA ARG A 134 -0.66 1.52 -5.69
C ARG A 134 -0.93 2.80 -4.90
N LEU A 135 -1.22 2.68 -3.60
CA LEU A 135 -1.50 3.83 -2.74
C LEU A 135 -0.33 4.82 -2.74
N PHE A 136 0.91 4.32 -2.61
CA PHE A 136 2.11 5.15 -2.64
C PHE A 136 2.27 5.87 -4.00
N SER A 137 2.01 5.17 -5.11
CA SER A 137 2.06 5.76 -6.45
C SER A 137 1.02 6.86 -6.65
N GLU A 138 -0.21 6.66 -6.17
CA GLU A 138 -1.29 7.65 -6.25
C GLU A 138 -0.93 8.93 -5.48
N VAL A 139 -0.45 8.78 -4.24
CA VAL A 139 -0.03 9.92 -3.39
C VAL A 139 1.13 10.69 -4.03
N MET A 140 2.07 9.97 -4.64
CA MET A 140 3.21 10.58 -5.29
C MET A 140 2.88 11.29 -6.59
N GLN A 141 1.88 10.79 -7.31
CA GLN A 141 1.38 11.47 -8.49
C GLN A 141 0.71 12.78 -8.10
N GLU A 142 -0.09 12.76 -7.04
CA GLU A 142 -0.70 13.97 -6.49
C GLU A 142 0.35 14.99 -6.02
N TYR A 143 1.46 14.52 -5.44
CA TYR A 143 2.58 15.39 -5.07
C TYR A 143 3.25 16.00 -6.30
N ASN A 144 3.55 15.20 -7.32
CA ASN A 144 4.14 15.66 -8.58
C ASN A 144 3.28 16.75 -9.24
N GLU A 145 1.96 16.51 -9.35
CA GLU A 145 1.02 17.49 -9.89
C GLU A 145 1.01 18.79 -9.07
N SER A 146 1.13 18.70 -7.74
CA SER A 146 1.22 19.87 -6.87
C SER A 146 2.51 20.66 -7.09
N LEU A 147 3.65 19.97 -7.26
CA LEU A 147 4.93 20.60 -7.54
C LEU A 147 4.92 21.30 -8.90
N MET A 148 4.40 20.65 -9.95
CA MET A 148 4.28 21.26 -11.29
C MET A 148 3.39 22.51 -11.27
N LYS A 149 2.22 22.44 -10.62
CA LYS A 149 1.33 23.61 -10.49
C LYS A 149 2.02 24.80 -9.83
N TYR A 150 2.84 24.55 -8.81
CA TYR A 150 3.57 25.61 -8.13
C TYR A 150 4.76 26.11 -8.95
N HIS A 151 5.47 25.21 -9.63
CA HIS A 151 6.52 25.56 -10.58
C HIS A 151 6.00 26.51 -11.68
N ASP A 152 4.86 26.19 -12.31
CA ASP A 152 4.25 27.01 -13.36
C ASP A 152 3.85 28.40 -12.83
N LYS A 153 3.35 28.45 -11.59
CA LYS A 153 3.02 29.70 -10.89
C LYS A 153 4.26 30.55 -10.65
N CYS A 154 5.37 29.95 -10.19
CA CYS A 154 6.64 30.65 -10.00
C CYS A 154 7.21 31.17 -11.33
N SER A 155 7.20 30.35 -12.38
CA SER A 155 7.64 30.74 -13.73
C SER A 155 6.81 31.90 -14.31
N SER A 156 5.49 31.84 -14.21
CA SER A 156 4.61 32.93 -14.67
C SER A 156 4.88 34.25 -13.94
N LEU A 157 5.11 34.19 -12.63
CA LEU A 157 5.42 35.37 -11.83
C LEU A 157 6.80 35.95 -12.17
N LEU A 158 7.80 35.09 -12.38
CA LEU A 158 9.14 35.48 -12.81
C LEU A 158 9.10 36.17 -14.19
N GLN A 159 8.38 35.60 -15.15
CA GLN A 159 8.19 36.17 -16.49
C GLN A 159 7.52 37.56 -16.43
N ARG A 160 6.49 37.71 -15.58
CA ARG A 160 5.80 38.99 -15.37
C ARG A 160 6.72 40.03 -14.72
N GLN A 161 7.55 39.64 -13.76
CA GLN A 161 8.52 40.54 -13.10
C GLN A 161 9.68 40.92 -14.04
N GLY A 162 10.15 40.01 -14.89
CA GLY A 162 11.14 40.31 -15.93
C GLY A 162 10.64 41.33 -16.95
N THR A 163 9.40 41.16 -17.42
CA THR A 163 8.77 42.08 -18.39
C THR A 163 8.62 43.51 -17.83
N LEU A 164 8.39 43.65 -16.52
CA LEU A 164 8.24 44.96 -15.85
C LEU A 164 9.57 45.70 -15.62
N THR A 165 10.71 45.01 -15.65
CA THR A 165 12.03 45.58 -15.34
C THR A 165 12.71 46.22 -16.57
N ARG A 166 12.11 46.09 -17.77
CA ARG A 166 12.42 46.86 -19.00
C ARG A 166 13.92 47.13 -19.25
N LYS A 167 14.70 46.06 -19.27
CA LYS A 167 15.71 45.84 -20.32
C LYS A 167 15.20 44.64 -21.10
N ASP A 168 15.25 44.68 -22.43
CA ASP A 168 14.84 43.59 -23.32
C ASP A 168 15.73 42.36 -23.10
N ILE A 169 15.55 41.66 -21.99
CA ILE A 169 16.18 40.37 -21.72
C ILE A 169 15.14 39.35 -22.13
N THR A 170 15.37 38.77 -23.28
CA THR A 170 14.54 37.70 -23.85
C THR A 170 14.51 36.50 -22.89
N SER A 171 13.44 35.71 -22.85
CA SER A 171 13.34 34.55 -21.93
C SER A 171 14.50 33.54 -22.07
N VAL A 172 15.09 33.47 -23.27
CA VAL A 172 16.29 32.66 -23.58
C VAL A 172 17.56 33.26 -22.98
N GLU A 173 17.66 34.59 -23.00
CA GLU A 173 18.81 35.35 -22.49
C GLU A 173 18.78 35.39 -20.95
N LEU A 174 17.59 35.35 -20.33
CA LEU A 174 17.44 35.16 -18.88
C LEU A 174 17.91 33.76 -18.45
N ASP A 175 17.54 32.70 -19.17
CA ASP A 175 18.01 31.33 -18.92
C ASP A 175 19.53 31.19 -19.12
N GLU A 176 20.11 31.80 -20.16
CA GLU A 176 21.57 31.84 -20.37
C GLU A 176 22.29 32.66 -19.30
N MET A 177 21.78 33.84 -18.95
CA MET A 177 22.38 34.72 -17.94
C MET A 177 22.29 34.16 -16.51
N MET A 178 21.32 33.28 -16.23
CA MET A 178 21.17 32.63 -14.91
C MET A 178 21.92 31.30 -14.79
N ASN A 179 22.23 30.65 -15.91
CA ASN A 179 23.18 29.52 -15.98
C ASN A 179 24.65 29.98 -15.94
N THR A 180 24.93 31.22 -16.34
CA THR A 180 26.29 31.78 -16.32
C THR A 180 26.62 32.29 -14.92
N GLN A 181 27.70 31.77 -14.33
CA GLN A 181 28.19 32.09 -12.98
C GLN A 181 28.75 33.52 -12.84
N GLU A 182 28.35 34.46 -13.71
CA GLU A 182 28.83 35.84 -13.75
C GLU A 182 27.85 36.79 -13.06
N ARG A 183 27.86 36.69 -11.74
CA ARG A 183 27.12 37.51 -10.75
C ARG A 183 27.38 39.03 -10.83
N ASN A 184 28.33 39.49 -11.65
CA ASN A 184 28.92 40.83 -11.56
C ASN A 184 28.40 41.85 -12.58
N LEU A 185 27.72 41.44 -13.66
CA LEU A 185 27.29 42.36 -14.73
C LEU A 185 26.13 43.31 -14.33
N PHE A 186 25.50 43.08 -13.18
CA PHE A 186 24.34 43.86 -12.73
C PHE A 186 24.68 44.97 -11.72
N VAL A 187 25.88 44.96 -11.13
CA VAL A 187 26.23 45.89 -10.04
C VAL A 187 26.70 47.26 -10.58
N ASP A 188 27.31 47.31 -11.76
CA ASP A 188 28.03 48.50 -12.24
C ASP A 188 27.19 49.57 -12.95
N ASN A 189 25.90 49.35 -13.22
CA ASN A 189 25.06 50.31 -13.98
C ASN A 189 23.80 50.81 -13.25
N ILE A 190 23.65 50.55 -11.93
CA ILE A 190 22.50 51.01 -11.14
C ILE A 190 22.89 52.29 -10.39
N LEU A 191 22.90 53.42 -11.10
CA LEU A 191 22.94 54.75 -10.48
C LEU A 191 21.54 55.16 -9.97
N GLU A 192 21.50 55.46 -8.68
CA GLU A 192 20.56 56.33 -7.94
C GLU A 192 19.05 56.02 -7.75
N ASP A 193 18.38 55.11 -8.45
CA ASP A 193 16.97 54.73 -8.14
C ASP A 193 16.84 53.52 -7.16
N SER A 194 17.71 53.52 -6.15
CA SER A 194 18.38 52.34 -5.59
C SER A 194 17.56 51.36 -4.72
N ARG A 195 16.32 51.66 -4.28
CA ARG A 195 15.60 50.76 -3.33
C ARG A 195 14.62 49.81 -4.00
N LEU A 196 13.81 50.31 -4.93
CA LEU A 196 12.76 49.53 -5.57
C LEU A 196 13.33 48.46 -6.50
N VAL A 197 14.37 48.81 -7.28
CA VAL A 197 15.09 47.87 -8.16
C VAL A 197 15.82 46.78 -7.35
N LYS A 198 16.45 47.13 -6.21
CA LYS A 198 17.08 46.14 -5.32
C LYS A 198 16.07 45.16 -4.72
N GLN A 199 14.89 45.65 -4.36
CA GLN A 199 13.81 44.80 -3.85
C GLN A 199 13.27 43.86 -4.94
N GLN A 200 13.04 44.36 -6.15
CA GLN A 200 12.61 43.55 -7.29
C GLN A 200 13.64 42.47 -7.65
N LEU A 201 14.94 42.81 -7.64
CA LEU A 201 16.00 41.84 -7.89
C LEU A 201 16.07 40.77 -6.81
N SER A 202 15.88 41.15 -5.54
CA SER A 202 15.80 40.21 -4.41
C SER A 202 14.61 39.25 -4.55
N ASP A 203 13.45 39.75 -4.98
CA ASP A 203 12.26 38.92 -5.19
C ASP A 203 12.48 37.93 -6.35
N ILE A 204 13.07 38.40 -7.46
CA ILE A 204 13.45 37.57 -8.61
C ILE A 204 14.42 36.46 -8.18
N GLN A 205 15.46 36.80 -7.42
CA GLN A 205 16.43 35.84 -6.94
C GLN A 205 15.81 34.79 -6.00
N SER A 206 14.90 35.20 -5.11
CA SER A 206 14.18 34.27 -4.24
C SER A 206 13.34 33.28 -5.04
N ARG A 207 12.57 33.77 -6.02
CA ARG A 207 11.75 32.91 -6.89
C ARG A 207 12.57 31.91 -7.68
N HIS A 208 13.71 32.34 -8.22
CA HIS A 208 14.59 31.43 -8.94
C HIS A 208 15.11 30.32 -8.02
N ASN A 209 15.52 30.67 -6.79
CA ASN A 209 15.93 29.66 -5.81
C ASN A 209 14.81 28.67 -5.51
N ASP A 210 13.55 29.14 -5.44
CA ASP A 210 12.40 28.26 -5.26
C ASP A 210 12.21 27.32 -6.47
N ILE A 211 12.37 27.82 -7.71
CA ILE A 211 12.31 26.99 -8.92
C ILE A 211 13.37 25.89 -8.89
N ILE A 212 14.64 26.20 -8.58
CA ILE A 212 15.71 25.19 -8.48
C ILE A 212 15.34 24.10 -7.46
N LYS A 213 14.80 24.49 -6.30
CA LYS A 213 14.39 23.53 -5.26
C LYS A 213 13.25 22.64 -5.75
N LEU A 214 12.27 23.20 -6.46
CA LEU A 214 11.15 22.45 -7.03
C LEU A 214 11.61 21.48 -8.10
N GLU A 215 12.53 21.88 -8.98
CA GLU A 215 13.11 21.01 -10.00
C GLU A 215 13.83 19.82 -9.37
N LYS A 216 14.59 20.05 -8.28
CA LYS A 216 15.20 18.96 -7.52
C LYS A 216 14.15 17.99 -6.97
N SER A 217 13.08 18.50 -6.36
CA SER A 217 11.98 17.66 -5.86
C SER A 217 11.25 16.91 -6.98
N LEU A 218 11.05 17.52 -8.15
CA LEU A 218 10.47 16.88 -9.33
C LEU A 218 11.35 15.75 -9.85
N ILE A 219 12.68 15.94 -9.88
CA ILE A 219 13.63 14.89 -10.23
C ILE A 219 13.54 13.73 -9.24
N GLU A 220 13.53 14.01 -7.93
CA GLU A 220 13.39 12.97 -6.89
C GLU A 220 12.11 12.13 -7.07
N VAL A 221 10.97 12.79 -7.34
CA VAL A 221 9.68 12.10 -7.58
C VAL A 221 9.71 11.30 -8.89
N ARG A 222 10.31 11.84 -9.96
CA ARG A 222 10.48 11.13 -11.23
C ARG A 222 11.37 9.90 -11.11
N ASP A 223 12.47 10.02 -10.40
CA ASP A 223 13.41 8.91 -10.18
C ASP A 223 12.71 7.80 -9.38
N MET A 224 11.90 8.18 -8.40
CA MET A 224 11.03 7.24 -7.68
C MET A 224 10.01 6.57 -8.61
N PHE A 225 9.35 7.30 -9.52
CA PHE A 225 8.44 6.70 -10.51
C PHE A 225 9.15 5.73 -11.45
N THR A 226 10.38 6.04 -11.86
CA THR A 226 11.18 5.17 -12.72
C THR A 226 11.49 3.86 -12.03
N GLU A 227 11.88 3.90 -10.74
CA GLU A 227 12.09 2.70 -9.93
C GLU A 227 10.79 1.92 -9.66
N MET A 228 9.66 2.62 -9.55
CA MET A 228 8.34 2.00 -9.36
C MET A 228 7.72 1.47 -10.65
N ALA A 229 8.12 1.96 -11.82
CA ALA A 229 7.57 1.53 -13.10
C ALA A 229 7.74 0.01 -13.30
N PHE A 230 8.88 -0.53 -12.89
CA PHE A 230 9.13 -1.99 -12.88
C PHE A 230 8.19 -2.76 -11.92
N LEU A 231 7.73 -2.12 -10.85
CA LEU A 231 6.81 -2.72 -9.87
C LEU A 231 5.33 -2.57 -10.30
N VAL A 232 5.01 -1.52 -11.06
CA VAL A 232 3.65 -1.14 -11.49
C VAL A 232 3.26 -1.77 -12.83
N GLU A 233 4.21 -2.08 -13.74
CA GLU A 233 3.93 -2.73 -15.03
C GLU A 233 3.22 -4.11 -14.87
N LYS A 234 3.33 -4.74 -13.69
CA LYS A 234 2.61 -5.97 -13.35
C LYS A 234 1.24 -5.78 -12.66
N GLN A 235 0.76 -4.55 -12.46
CA GLN A 235 -0.49 -4.27 -11.70
C GLN A 235 -1.80 -4.49 -12.48
N GLY A 236 -1.78 -4.44 -13.83
CA GLY A 236 -2.96 -4.70 -14.65
C GLY A 236 -3.57 -6.09 -14.42
N ASP A 237 -2.72 -7.10 -14.23
CA ASP A 237 -3.13 -8.47 -13.86
C ASP A 237 -3.56 -8.62 -12.39
N GLN A 238 -3.25 -7.64 -11.53
CA GLN A 238 -3.44 -7.72 -10.08
C GLN A 238 -4.81 -7.25 -9.59
N LEU A 239 -5.52 -6.39 -10.31
CA LEU A 239 -6.95 -6.13 -10.05
C LEU A 239 -7.76 -7.44 -10.11
N ASN A 240 -7.39 -8.31 -11.05
CA ASN A 240 -7.95 -9.65 -11.20
C ASN A 240 -7.59 -10.56 -10.00
N CYS A 241 -6.51 -10.29 -9.25
CA CYS A 241 -6.19 -11.04 -8.02
C CYS A 241 -7.23 -10.85 -6.92
N VAL A 242 -7.72 -9.63 -6.70
CA VAL A 242 -8.63 -9.34 -5.59
C VAL A 242 -9.95 -10.07 -5.80
N GLU A 243 -10.52 -9.91 -6.98
CA GLU A 243 -11.74 -10.59 -7.40
C GLU A 243 -11.55 -12.11 -7.42
N TYR A 244 -10.41 -12.59 -7.93
CA TYR A 244 -10.07 -14.00 -7.92
C TYR A 244 -9.92 -14.58 -6.49
N PHE A 245 -9.23 -13.88 -5.58
CA PHE A 245 -9.03 -14.37 -4.22
C PHE A 245 -10.31 -14.34 -3.40
N ALA A 246 -11.16 -13.33 -3.61
CA ALA A 246 -12.51 -13.29 -3.07
C ALA A 246 -13.34 -14.49 -3.60
N GLY A 247 -13.33 -14.72 -4.92
CA GLY A 247 -14.02 -15.85 -5.56
C GLY A 247 -13.50 -17.23 -5.13
N LYS A 248 -12.19 -17.38 -4.90
CA LYS A 248 -11.60 -18.64 -4.42
C LYS A 248 -11.93 -18.89 -2.95
N ALA A 249 -12.00 -17.84 -2.12
CA ALA A 249 -12.44 -17.96 -0.74
C ALA A 249 -13.90 -18.43 -0.66
N THR A 250 -14.79 -17.87 -1.50
CA THR A 250 -16.20 -18.33 -1.57
C THR A 250 -16.29 -19.78 -2.06
N HIS A 251 -15.53 -20.15 -3.10
CA HIS A 251 -15.52 -21.52 -3.62
C HIS A 251 -15.01 -22.55 -2.59
N ASN A 252 -13.97 -22.22 -1.82
CA ASN A 252 -13.46 -23.11 -0.76
C ASN A 252 -14.47 -23.29 0.38
N ILE A 253 -15.21 -22.23 0.76
CA ILE A 253 -16.27 -22.31 1.76
C ILE A 253 -17.42 -23.19 1.26
N ASP A 254 -17.82 -23.06 0.00
CA ASP A 254 -18.87 -23.88 -0.61
C ASP A 254 -18.45 -25.35 -0.76
N GLY A 255 -17.20 -25.60 -1.15
CA GLY A 255 -16.60 -26.92 -1.18
C GLY A 255 -16.59 -27.58 0.21
N GLY A 256 -16.10 -26.87 1.23
CA GLY A 256 -16.10 -27.34 2.61
C GLY A 256 -17.50 -27.60 3.16
N ARG A 257 -18.47 -26.74 2.83
CA ARG A 257 -19.89 -26.95 3.17
C ARG A 257 -20.43 -28.24 2.57
N ASN A 258 -20.10 -28.51 1.31
CA ASN A 258 -20.51 -29.73 0.61
C ASN A 258 -19.85 -30.98 1.21
N GLU A 259 -18.58 -30.90 1.61
CA GLU A 259 -17.87 -32.00 2.27
C GLU A 259 -18.44 -32.30 3.66
N ILE A 260 -18.72 -31.27 4.46
CA ILE A 260 -19.39 -31.41 5.77
C ILE A 260 -20.76 -32.06 5.59
N HIS A 261 -21.54 -31.62 4.60
CA HIS A 261 -22.86 -32.18 4.35
C HIS A 261 -22.79 -33.65 3.86
N ARG A 262 -21.78 -34.01 3.05
CA ARG A 262 -21.53 -35.40 2.65
C ARG A 262 -21.07 -36.25 3.84
N ALA A 263 -20.23 -35.72 4.71
CA ALA A 263 -19.75 -36.39 5.92
C ALA A 263 -20.91 -36.64 6.90
N GLU A 264 -21.79 -35.67 7.09
CA GLU A 264 -23.03 -35.79 7.88
C GLU A 264 -23.93 -36.89 7.31
N LYS A 265 -24.23 -36.86 6.00
CA LYS A 265 -25.04 -37.91 5.34
C LYS A 265 -24.43 -39.30 5.50
N LYS A 266 -23.10 -39.42 5.36
CA LYS A 266 -22.39 -40.69 5.61
C LYS A 266 -22.56 -41.10 7.07
N SER A 267 -22.28 -40.21 8.02
CA SER A 267 -22.39 -40.47 9.47
C SER A 267 -23.79 -40.96 9.86
N HIS A 268 -24.85 -40.33 9.35
CA HIS A 268 -26.23 -40.77 9.57
C HIS A 268 -26.50 -42.17 8.99
N LYS A 269 -26.00 -42.47 7.78
CA LYS A 269 -26.12 -43.82 7.20
C LYS A 269 -25.38 -44.86 8.04
N TRP A 270 -24.18 -44.53 8.53
CA TRP A 270 -23.39 -45.40 9.41
C TRP A 270 -24.11 -45.65 10.75
N ARG A 271 -24.69 -44.62 11.37
CA ARG A 271 -25.46 -44.74 12.62
C ARG A 271 -26.70 -45.62 12.45
N LYS A 272 -27.44 -45.46 11.34
CA LYS A 272 -28.59 -46.31 11.00
C LYS A 272 -28.19 -47.77 10.78
N ARG A 273 -27.06 -48.04 10.12
CA ARG A 273 -26.52 -49.39 9.94
C ARG A 273 -26.12 -50.02 11.28
N LYS A 274 -25.43 -49.27 12.16
CA LYS A 274 -25.08 -49.75 13.50
C LYS A 274 -26.30 -50.16 14.32
N ILE A 275 -27.36 -49.34 14.31
CA ILE A 275 -28.61 -49.66 15.03
C ILE A 275 -29.26 -50.93 14.47
N LYS A 276 -29.28 -51.12 13.14
CA LYS A 276 -29.79 -52.36 12.53
C LYS A 276 -29.00 -53.59 12.97
N PHE A 277 -27.67 -53.52 13.00
CA PHE A 277 -26.83 -54.61 13.50
C PHE A 277 -27.08 -54.92 14.98
N ILE A 278 -27.25 -53.90 15.82
CA ILE A 278 -27.57 -54.09 17.25
C ILE A 278 -28.92 -54.79 17.41
N ILE A 279 -29.96 -54.38 16.67
CA ILE A 279 -31.29 -55.03 16.74
C ILE A 279 -31.19 -56.51 16.35
N ILE A 280 -30.47 -56.83 15.27
CA ILE A 280 -30.27 -58.22 14.83
C ILE A 280 -29.59 -59.06 15.92
N ILE A 281 -28.53 -58.53 16.54
CA ILE A 281 -27.82 -59.22 17.62
C ILE A 281 -28.75 -59.47 18.81
N VAL A 282 -29.54 -58.47 19.22
CA VAL A 282 -30.51 -58.60 20.32
C VAL A 282 -31.55 -59.66 20.01
N THR A 283 -32.09 -59.70 18.79
CA THR A 283 -33.08 -60.73 18.41
C THR A 283 -32.51 -62.14 18.46
N ILE A 284 -31.26 -62.34 18.04
CA ILE A 284 -30.59 -63.66 18.09
C ILE A 284 -30.41 -64.11 19.55
N ILE A 285 -30.00 -63.20 20.44
CA ILE A 285 -29.83 -63.50 21.88
C ILE A 285 -31.16 -63.93 22.50
N VAL A 286 -32.26 -63.24 22.20
CA VAL A 286 -33.60 -63.60 22.72
C VAL A 286 -34.03 -64.99 22.26
N ILE A 287 -33.80 -65.33 20.98
CA ILE A 287 -34.14 -66.65 20.44
C ILE A 287 -33.32 -67.74 21.14
N LEU A 288 -32.02 -67.53 21.34
CA LEU A 288 -31.16 -68.49 22.05
C LEU A 288 -31.62 -68.72 23.50
N LEU A 289 -32.02 -67.66 24.20
CA LEU A 289 -32.57 -67.77 25.55
C LEU A 289 -33.89 -68.53 25.59
N LEU A 290 -34.78 -68.31 24.62
CA LEU A 290 -36.04 -69.05 24.54
C LEU A 290 -35.81 -70.54 24.29
N ILE A 291 -34.88 -70.89 23.40
CA ILE A 291 -34.50 -72.29 23.14
C ILE A 291 -33.95 -72.92 24.43
N ALA A 292 -33.07 -72.24 25.15
CA ALA A 292 -32.49 -72.75 26.40
C ALA A 292 -33.48 -72.88 27.57
N ILE A 293 -34.65 -72.23 27.50
CA ILE A 293 -35.71 -72.34 28.51
C ILE A 293 -36.71 -73.45 28.14
N PHE A 294 -36.97 -73.67 26.85
CA PHE A 294 -37.95 -74.65 26.37
C PHE A 294 -37.39 -76.05 26.12
N PHE A 295 -36.07 -76.17 25.94
CA PHE A 295 -35.31 -77.43 25.87
C PHE A 295 -34.49 -77.62 27.13
#